data_AF-A0AB38FSC3-F1
#
_entry.id   AF-A0AB38FSC3-F1
#
_cell.length_a   1.000
_cell.length_b   1.000
_cell.length_c   1.000
_cell.angle_alpha   90.00
_cell.angle_beta   90.00
_cell.angle_gamma   90.00
#
_symmetry.space_group_name_H-M   'P 1'
#
loop_
_entity.id
_entity.type
_entity.pdbx_description
1 polymer ?
#
loop_
_entity_poly.entity_id
_entity_poly.type
_entity_poly.pdbx_seq_one_letter_code
_entity_poly.pdbx_strand_id
1 'polypeptide(L)'
;MAIQSAVRCQFSIVEDATCKIYHSKIERQYLYEYYGEHDGVAFFEHNKCVAFSKDIRLGVFDAETVVYWALQVIAYLGFECLYIAGLDMSNFHMPRFYETDNDKQPTTLPDKVSSVVIPAFRHASNIMKSKNITVKNLSLESAIDNDIFEKVDSGVVFKAS
;
A
#
# COMPACT_ATOMS: atom_id res chain seq x y z
N MET A 1 17.28 28.23 24.75
CA MET A 1 17.09 26.89 24.18
C MET A 1 16.40 27.07 22.84
N ALA A 2 17.18 27.12 21.76
CA ALA A 2 16.70 27.55 20.46
C ALA A 2 17.18 26.58 19.39
N ILE A 3 16.29 25.68 18.94
CA ILE A 3 16.18 25.19 17.55
C ILE A 3 14.73 24.71 17.37
N GLN A 4 13.82 25.59 16.99
CA GLN A 4 12.57 25.19 16.36
C GLN A 4 12.46 25.99 15.06
N SER A 5 13.40 25.73 14.15
CA SER A 5 13.32 26.18 12.77
C SER A 5 12.05 25.61 12.16
N ALA A 6 11.15 26.51 11.78
CA ALA A 6 9.74 26.28 11.50
C ALA A 6 9.49 25.19 10.46
N VAL A 7 9.01 24.02 10.90
CA VAL A 7 8.29 23.11 10.02
C VAL A 7 7.04 23.86 9.53
N ARG A 8 6.98 24.14 8.23
CA ARG A 8 5.90 24.93 7.60
C ARG A 8 4.73 24.06 7.12
N CYS A 9 4.71 22.78 7.47
CA CYS A 9 3.63 21.86 7.11
C CYS A 9 2.80 21.46 8.34
N GLN A 10 1.62 20.91 8.06
CA GLN A 10 0.79 20.25 9.06
C GLN A 10 1.13 18.76 9.09
N PHE A 11 1.09 18.19 10.28
CA PHE A 11 1.22 16.75 10.47
C PHE A 11 -0.17 16.13 10.63
N SER A 12 -0.36 14.96 10.02
CA SER A 12 -1.52 14.10 10.27
C SER A 12 -1.00 12.72 10.59
N ILE A 13 -1.58 12.11 11.63
CA ILE A 13 -1.24 10.76 12.06
C ILE A 13 -2.27 9.82 11.45
N VAL A 14 -1.78 8.76 10.80
CA VAL A 14 -2.60 7.67 10.28
C VAL A 14 -2.09 6.40 10.94
N GLU A 15 -3.01 5.67 11.58
CA GLU A 15 -2.68 4.47 12.34
C GLU A 15 -2.98 3.20 11.54
N ASP A 16 -2.35 2.10 11.92
CA ASP A 16 -2.80 0.76 11.52
C ASP A 16 -4.16 0.48 12.17
N ALA A 17 -5.17 0.17 11.35
CA ALA A 17 -6.53 -0.11 11.80
C ALA A 17 -6.60 -1.32 12.76
N THR A 18 -5.59 -2.20 12.73
CA THR A 18 -5.47 -3.40 13.55
C THR A 18 -4.62 -3.19 14.81
N CYS A 19 -3.87 -2.09 14.90
CA CYS A 19 -2.93 -1.82 15.98
C CYS A 19 -2.94 -0.34 16.36
N LYS A 20 -4.12 0.16 16.77
CA LYS A 20 -4.28 1.55 17.22
C LYS A 20 -3.67 1.74 18.60
N ILE A 21 -3.10 2.92 18.85
CA ILE A 21 -2.50 3.25 20.14
C ILE A 21 -3.58 3.15 21.23
N TYR A 22 -3.21 2.58 22.39
CA TYR A 22 -4.10 2.33 23.54
C TYR A 22 -5.28 1.38 23.29
N HIS A 23 -5.29 0.65 22.17
CA HIS A 23 -6.30 -0.38 21.89
C HIS A 23 -5.65 -1.76 21.80
N SER A 24 -6.42 -2.80 22.10
CA SER A 24 -5.97 -4.17 21.85
C SER A 24 -5.77 -4.39 20.35
N LYS A 25 -4.69 -5.08 20.00
CA LYS A 25 -4.44 -5.51 18.62
C LYS A 25 -5.57 -6.42 18.15
N ILE A 26 -6.04 -6.19 16.93
CA ILE A 26 -7.02 -7.02 16.24
C ILE A 26 -6.26 -8.00 15.36
N GLU A 27 -6.39 -9.31 15.62
CA GLU A 27 -5.81 -10.32 14.74
C GLU A 27 -6.56 -10.39 13.41
N ARG A 28 -5.83 -10.68 12.32
CA ARG A 28 -6.37 -10.58 10.95
C ARG A 28 -7.65 -11.39 10.72
N GLN A 29 -7.77 -12.54 11.39
CA GLN A 29 -8.95 -13.41 11.32
C GLN A 29 -10.22 -12.77 11.88
N TYR A 30 -10.11 -11.77 12.75
CA TYR A 30 -11.25 -11.08 13.35
C TYR A 30 -11.56 -9.75 12.66
N LEU A 31 -10.85 -9.35 11.60
CA LEU A 31 -11.04 -8.04 10.97
C LEU A 31 -12.48 -7.78 10.54
N TYR A 32 -13.13 -8.80 9.98
CA TYR A 32 -14.52 -8.69 9.54
C TYR A 32 -15.50 -8.50 10.70
N GLU A 33 -15.25 -9.13 11.85
CA GLU A 33 -16.10 -8.95 13.03
C GLU A 33 -16.06 -7.51 13.55
N TYR A 34 -14.91 -6.84 13.43
CA TYR A 34 -14.74 -5.46 13.89
C TYR A 34 -15.18 -4.40 12.87
N TYR A 35 -14.90 -4.63 11.58
CA TYR A 35 -15.08 -3.61 10.54
C TYR A 35 -16.08 -4.00 9.44
N GLY A 36 -16.70 -5.18 9.49
CA GLY A 36 -17.56 -5.72 8.42
C GLY A 36 -18.75 -4.82 8.06
N GLU A 37 -19.27 -4.11 9.05
CA GLU A 37 -20.42 -3.20 8.91
C GLU A 37 -20.00 -1.73 8.68
N HIS A 38 -18.70 -1.43 8.58
CA HIS A 38 -18.22 -0.07 8.33
C HIS A 38 -18.18 0.25 6.82
N ASP A 39 -19.00 1.20 6.37
CA ASP A 39 -19.02 1.68 4.97
C ASP A 39 -17.65 2.20 4.47
N GLY A 40 -16.83 2.69 5.40
CA GLY A 40 -15.47 3.16 5.16
C GLY A 40 -14.44 2.04 4.93
N VAL A 41 -14.84 0.77 4.98
CA VAL A 41 -13.95 -0.38 4.81
C VAL A 41 -14.47 -1.29 3.69
N ALA A 42 -13.57 -1.77 2.84
CA ALA A 42 -13.88 -2.80 1.85
C ALA A 42 -13.05 -4.05 2.11
N PHE A 43 -13.72 -5.18 2.18
CA PHE A 43 -13.10 -6.49 2.32
C PHE A 43 -12.90 -7.15 0.96
N PHE A 44 -11.82 -7.89 0.81
CA PHE A 44 -11.63 -8.72 -0.37
C PHE A 44 -12.65 -9.86 -0.34
N GLU A 45 -13.37 -10.07 -1.45
CA GLU A 45 -14.52 -10.98 -1.52
C GLU A 45 -14.15 -12.41 -1.08
N HIS A 46 -12.99 -12.89 -1.53
CA HIS A 46 -12.50 -14.24 -1.29
C HIS A 46 -11.61 -14.38 -0.05
N ASN A 47 -11.31 -13.28 0.65
CA ASN A 47 -10.51 -13.33 1.87
C ASN A 47 -10.87 -12.16 2.81
N LYS A 48 -11.67 -12.44 3.84
CA LYS A 48 -12.09 -11.45 4.84
C LYS A 48 -10.99 -11.03 5.81
N CYS A 49 -9.79 -11.64 5.73
CA CYS A 49 -8.60 -11.18 6.44
C CYS A 49 -7.85 -10.06 5.69
N VAL A 50 -8.29 -9.70 4.47
CA VAL A 50 -7.75 -8.60 3.68
C VAL A 50 -8.80 -7.50 3.57
N ALA A 51 -8.46 -6.33 4.11
CA ALA A 51 -9.31 -5.15 4.09
C ALA A 51 -8.58 -3.97 3.45
N PHE A 52 -9.34 -3.00 2.99
CA PHE A 52 -8.86 -1.75 2.41
C PHE A 52 -9.68 -0.60 2.98
N SER A 53 -8.99 0.41 3.49
CA SER A 53 -9.62 1.59 4.05
C SER A 53 -10.01 2.57 2.93
N LYS A 54 -11.31 2.84 2.81
CA LYS A 54 -11.85 3.95 2.02
C LYS A 54 -11.90 5.25 2.83
N ASP A 55 -11.70 5.16 4.14
CA ASP A 55 -11.70 6.27 5.09
C ASP A 55 -10.57 6.08 6.12
N ILE A 56 -9.41 6.69 5.86
CA ILE A 56 -8.21 6.51 6.68
C ILE A 56 -8.35 7.06 8.11
N ARG A 57 -9.43 7.77 8.45
CA ARG A 57 -9.75 8.15 9.84
C ARG A 57 -10.06 6.91 10.69
N LEU A 58 -10.44 5.80 10.06
CA LEU A 58 -10.60 4.49 10.70
C LEU A 58 -9.26 3.75 10.85
N GLY A 59 -8.17 4.28 10.29
CA GLY A 59 -6.88 3.62 10.11
C GLY A 59 -6.72 3.02 8.72
N VAL A 60 -5.52 2.53 8.43
CA VAL A 60 -5.17 1.78 7.22
C VAL A 60 -4.90 0.32 7.56
N PHE A 61 -5.19 -0.59 6.63
CA PHE A 61 -4.96 -2.01 6.81
C PHE A 61 -3.61 -2.41 6.22
N ASP A 62 -2.86 -3.22 6.96
CA ASP A 62 -1.59 -3.75 6.50
C ASP A 62 -1.75 -4.95 5.54
N ALA A 63 -0.82 -5.04 4.58
CA ALA A 63 -0.67 -6.20 3.70
C ALA A 63 0.81 -6.49 3.43
N GLU A 64 1.65 -6.42 4.46
CA GLU A 64 3.10 -6.74 4.44
C GLU A 64 3.94 -5.76 3.60
N THR A 65 3.35 -4.67 3.09
CA THR A 65 4.04 -3.65 2.30
C THR A 65 3.48 -2.25 2.53
N VAL A 66 4.39 -1.28 2.69
CA VAL A 66 4.07 0.14 2.81
C VAL A 66 3.33 0.71 1.60
N VAL A 67 3.46 0.09 0.43
CA VAL A 67 2.73 0.52 -0.78
C VAL A 67 1.22 0.36 -0.59
N TYR A 68 0.79 -0.69 0.12
CA TYR A 68 -0.63 -0.91 0.38
C TYR A 68 -1.23 0.15 1.32
N TRP A 69 -0.43 0.67 2.27
CA TRP A 69 -0.81 1.82 3.09
C TRP A 69 -0.94 3.08 2.24
N ALA A 70 0.04 3.35 1.38
CA ALA A 70 0.03 4.51 0.49
C ALA A 70 -1.20 4.54 -0.42
N LEU A 71 -1.59 3.39 -1.00
CA LEU A 71 -2.77 3.29 -1.85
C LEU A 71 -4.06 3.69 -1.12
N GLN A 72 -4.22 3.30 0.15
CA GLN A 72 -5.40 3.66 0.96
C GLN A 72 -5.44 5.17 1.24
N VAL A 73 -4.30 5.76 1.57
CA VAL A 73 -4.19 7.21 1.79
C VAL A 73 -4.48 7.99 0.51
N ILE A 74 -3.90 7.59 -0.62
CA ILE A 74 -4.10 8.22 -1.93
C ILE A 74 -5.57 8.12 -2.36
N ALA A 75 -6.20 6.96 -2.17
CA ALA A 75 -7.61 6.73 -2.49
C ALA A 75 -8.57 7.58 -1.64
N TYR A 76 -8.19 7.89 -0.40
CA TYR A 76 -8.94 8.77 0.49
C TYR A 76 -8.77 10.24 0.14
N LEU A 77 -7.54 10.65 -0.21
CA LEU A 77 -7.23 12.03 -0.61
C LEU A 77 -7.80 12.41 -1.98
N GLY A 78 -8.27 11.44 -2.77
CA GLY A 78 -8.99 11.70 -4.01
C GLY A 78 -8.10 12.00 -5.23
N PHE A 79 -6.86 11.49 -5.24
CA PHE A 79 -6.02 11.55 -6.44
C PHE A 79 -6.61 10.71 -7.57
N GLU A 80 -6.48 11.18 -8.81
CA GLU A 80 -7.03 10.51 -10.00
C GLU A 80 -6.00 9.65 -10.74
N CYS A 81 -4.70 9.94 -10.58
CA CYS A 81 -3.64 9.21 -11.26
C CYS A 81 -2.42 9.04 -10.35
N LEU A 82 -1.90 7.82 -10.28
CA LEU A 82 -0.74 7.43 -9.49
C LEU A 82 0.28 6.71 -10.39
N TYR A 83 1.53 7.15 -10.33
CA TYR A 83 2.69 6.45 -10.89
C TYR A 83 3.55 5.94 -9.74
N ILE A 84 3.88 4.64 -9.76
CA ILE A 84 4.68 4.00 -8.71
C ILE A 84 6.05 3.64 -9.28
N ALA A 85 7.11 4.16 -8.68
CA ALA A 85 8.49 3.78 -8.98
C ALA A 85 9.01 2.78 -7.93
N GLY A 86 9.84 1.82 -8.35
CA GLY A 86 10.50 0.86 -7.45
C GLY A 86 9.57 -0.22 -6.87
N LEU A 87 8.40 -0.45 -7.48
CA LEU A 87 7.48 -1.52 -7.09
C LEU A 87 7.80 -2.80 -7.88
N ASP A 88 8.87 -3.49 -7.48
CA ASP A 88 9.37 -4.68 -8.19
C ASP A 88 8.76 -5.98 -7.66
N MET A 89 8.71 -6.18 -6.34
CA MET A 89 8.29 -7.44 -5.69
C MET A 89 9.02 -8.70 -6.19
N SER A 90 10.28 -8.54 -6.59
CA SER A 90 11.16 -9.61 -7.05
C SER A 90 12.53 -9.52 -6.36
N ASN A 91 13.42 -10.47 -6.66
CA ASN A 91 14.83 -10.41 -6.24
C ASN A 91 15.08 -10.20 -4.73
N PHE A 92 14.20 -10.70 -3.86
CA PHE A 92 14.31 -10.52 -2.40
C PHE A 92 15.61 -11.07 -1.77
N HIS A 93 16.33 -11.93 -2.49
CA HIS A 93 17.64 -12.43 -2.08
C HIS A 93 18.77 -11.42 -2.31
N MET A 94 18.53 -10.36 -3.09
CA MET A 94 19.45 -9.23 -3.31
C MET A 94 19.15 -8.07 -2.36
N PRO A 95 20.09 -7.15 -2.11
CA PRO A 95 19.80 -5.88 -1.45
C PRO A 95 18.75 -5.06 -2.22
N ARG A 96 17.93 -4.29 -1.51
CA ARG A 96 17.05 -3.28 -2.14
C ARG A 96 17.91 -2.18 -2.77
N PHE A 97 17.33 -1.34 -3.63
CA PHE A 97 18.09 -0.31 -4.36
C PHE A 97 18.85 0.69 -3.47
N TYR A 98 18.43 0.85 -2.22
CA TYR A 98 19.04 1.72 -1.20
C TYR A 98 19.88 0.96 -0.17
N GLU A 99 20.11 -0.34 -0.37
CA GLU A 99 20.90 -1.21 0.49
C GLU A 99 22.13 -1.72 -0.28
N THR A 100 23.07 -2.26 0.48
CA THR A 100 24.25 -3.01 0.04
C THR A 100 24.22 -4.40 0.67
N ASP A 101 25.13 -5.29 0.27
CA ASP A 101 25.25 -6.60 0.90
C ASP A 101 25.60 -6.52 2.40
N ASN A 102 26.16 -5.41 2.87
CA ASN A 102 26.59 -5.22 4.25
C ASN A 102 25.49 -4.73 5.20
N ASP A 103 24.45 -4.08 4.68
CA ASP A 103 23.37 -3.46 5.47
C ASP A 103 21.96 -3.93 5.05
N LYS A 104 21.91 -4.94 4.17
CA LYS A 104 20.69 -5.62 3.76
C LYS A 104 19.86 -6.05 4.97
N GLN A 105 18.62 -5.56 5.03
CA GLN A 105 17.70 -5.92 6.10
C GLN A 105 16.98 -7.24 5.83
N PRO A 106 16.67 -8.04 6.87
CA PRO A 106 15.85 -9.23 6.71
C PRO A 106 14.46 -8.86 6.18
N THR A 107 13.83 -9.79 5.46
CA THR A 107 12.47 -9.60 4.96
C THR A 107 11.71 -10.92 4.93
N THR A 108 10.43 -10.85 5.30
CA THR A 108 9.45 -11.95 5.21
C THR A 108 8.62 -11.89 3.93
N LEU A 109 8.83 -10.86 3.10
CA LEU A 109 8.08 -10.65 1.86
C LEU A 109 8.06 -11.89 0.94
N PRO A 110 9.17 -12.62 0.71
CA PRO A 110 9.16 -13.81 -0.16
C PRO A 110 8.02 -14.78 0.13
N ASP A 111 7.74 -15.02 1.41
CA ASP A 111 6.74 -15.98 1.86
C ASP A 111 5.31 -15.43 1.81
N LYS A 112 5.18 -14.11 1.66
CA LYS A 112 3.91 -13.37 1.73
C LYS A 112 3.47 -12.77 0.40
N VAL A 113 4.35 -12.67 -0.60
CA VAL A 113 4.00 -12.03 -1.89
C VAL A 113 2.76 -12.68 -2.50
N SER A 114 2.80 -13.98 -2.74
CA SER A 114 1.73 -14.71 -3.43
C SER A 114 0.46 -14.82 -2.59
N SER A 115 0.60 -15.01 -1.28
CA SER A 115 -0.50 -15.33 -0.38
C SER A 115 -1.21 -14.12 0.23
N VAL A 116 -0.50 -12.98 0.35
CA VAL A 116 -1.03 -11.76 0.99
C VAL A 116 -0.93 -10.55 0.06
N VAL A 117 0.27 -10.23 -0.43
CA VAL A 117 0.54 -8.96 -1.13
C VAL A 117 -0.21 -8.88 -2.46
N ILE A 118 -0.13 -9.92 -3.30
CA ILE A 118 -0.77 -9.94 -4.63
C ILE A 118 -2.30 -9.91 -4.52
N PRO A 119 -2.96 -10.73 -3.66
CA PRO A 119 -4.39 -10.59 -3.39
C PRO A 119 -4.78 -9.20 -2.90
N ALA A 120 -3.99 -8.60 -2.00
CA ALA A 120 -4.24 -7.26 -1.51
C ALA A 120 -4.12 -6.21 -2.61
N PHE A 121 -3.08 -6.25 -3.46
CA PHE A 121 -2.96 -5.33 -4.59
C PHE A 121 -4.06 -5.52 -5.62
N ARG A 122 -4.51 -6.75 -5.88
CA ARG A 122 -5.66 -7.01 -6.74
C ARG A 122 -6.94 -6.37 -6.17
N HIS A 123 -7.16 -6.51 -4.86
CA HIS A 123 -8.26 -5.86 -4.15
C HIS A 123 -8.18 -4.33 -4.24
N ALA A 124 -7.01 -3.75 -3.95
CA ALA A 124 -6.78 -2.32 -4.10
C ALA A 124 -7.02 -1.85 -5.54
N SER A 125 -6.47 -2.53 -6.54
CA SER A 125 -6.67 -2.19 -7.97
C SER A 125 -8.15 -2.09 -8.33
N ASN A 126 -8.97 -3.05 -7.89
CA ASN A 126 -10.41 -3.03 -8.13
C ASN A 126 -11.09 -1.81 -7.46
N ILE A 127 -10.70 -1.49 -6.22
CA ILE A 127 -11.22 -0.32 -5.51
C ILE A 127 -10.80 0.97 -6.23
N MET A 128 -9.51 1.10 -6.60
CA MET A 128 -8.98 2.26 -7.31
C MET A 128 -9.72 2.48 -8.64
N LYS A 129 -9.92 1.42 -9.42
CA LYS A 129 -10.71 1.45 -10.67
C LYS A 129 -12.15 1.92 -10.43
N SER A 130 -12.83 1.42 -9.40
CA SER A 130 -14.20 1.86 -9.06
C SER A 130 -14.29 3.34 -8.64
N LYS A 131 -13.17 3.93 -8.19
CA LYS A 131 -13.03 5.36 -7.86
C LYS A 131 -12.49 6.20 -9.03
N ASN A 132 -12.34 5.62 -10.22
CA ASN A 132 -11.70 6.24 -11.39
C ASN A 132 -10.25 6.67 -11.15
N ILE A 133 -9.54 5.99 -10.24
CA ILE A 133 -8.13 6.25 -9.95
C ILE A 133 -7.27 5.31 -10.81
N THR A 134 -6.47 5.88 -11.69
CA THR A 134 -5.53 5.15 -12.53
C THR A 134 -4.23 4.90 -11.76
N VAL A 135 -3.78 3.65 -11.70
CA VAL A 135 -2.52 3.26 -11.05
C VAL A 135 -1.60 2.60 -12.06
N LYS A 136 -0.41 3.18 -12.22
CA LYS A 136 0.61 2.74 -13.17
C LYS A 136 1.91 2.39 -12.44
N ASN A 137 2.49 1.25 -12.75
CA ASN A 137 3.79 0.83 -12.25
C ASN A 137 4.88 1.17 -13.27
N LEU A 138 5.93 1.86 -12.85
CA LEU A 138 7.06 2.21 -13.70
C LEU A 138 8.11 1.09 -13.79
N SER A 139 7.96 0.04 -12.98
CA SER A 139 8.80 -1.16 -13.05
C SER A 139 8.22 -2.18 -14.03
N LEU A 140 8.82 -2.24 -15.23
CA LEU A 140 8.41 -3.16 -16.30
C LEU A 140 8.64 -4.64 -15.92
N GLU A 141 9.72 -4.91 -15.19
CA GLU A 141 10.11 -6.25 -14.73
C GLU A 141 9.50 -6.63 -13.37
N SER A 142 8.52 -5.86 -12.88
CA SER A 142 7.83 -6.16 -11.63
C SER A 142 7.16 -7.53 -11.66
N ALA A 143 7.21 -8.25 -10.56
CA ALA A 143 6.47 -9.49 -10.34
C ALA A 143 4.95 -9.27 -10.18
N ILE A 144 4.49 -8.02 -10.08
CA ILE A 144 3.07 -7.70 -10.08
C ILE A 144 2.56 -7.69 -11.52
N ASP A 145 1.46 -8.39 -11.75
CA ASP A 145 0.88 -8.50 -13.08
C ASP A 145 0.32 -7.18 -13.61
N ASN A 146 0.39 -7.01 -14.93
CA ASN A 146 -0.04 -5.80 -15.63
C ASN A 146 -1.54 -5.49 -15.50
N ASP A 147 -2.37 -6.51 -15.21
CA ASP A 147 -3.81 -6.35 -14.99
C ASP A 147 -4.13 -5.75 -13.61
N ILE A 148 -3.21 -5.92 -12.64
CA ILE A 148 -3.29 -5.29 -11.31
C ILE A 148 -2.91 -3.82 -11.43
N PHE A 149 -1.69 -3.52 -11.87
CA PHE A 149 -1.23 -2.16 -12.14
C PHE A 149 -0.56 -2.12 -13.51
N GLU A 150 -1.05 -1.24 -14.39
CA GLU A 150 -0.52 -1.11 -15.76
C GLU A 150 0.96 -0.72 -15.70
N LYS A 151 1.82 -1.49 -16.36
CA LYS A 151 3.25 -1.23 -16.46
C LYS A 151 3.52 -0.27 -17.61
N VAL A 152 4.19 0.84 -17.30
CA VAL A 152 4.48 1.88 -18.30
C VAL A 152 5.94 2.30 -18.22
N ASP A 153 6.56 2.53 -19.38
CA ASP A 153 7.93 3.02 -19.44
C ASP A 153 7.98 4.49 -19.01
N SER A 154 8.75 4.77 -17.95
CA SER A 154 8.98 6.13 -17.46
C SER A 154 9.52 7.08 -18.54
N GLY A 155 10.34 6.59 -19.47
CA GLY A 155 10.86 7.35 -20.59
C GLY A 155 9.80 7.74 -21.62
N VAL A 156 8.68 7.04 -21.69
CA VAL A 156 7.52 7.42 -22.52
C VAL A 156 6.65 8.42 -21.77
N VAL A 157 6.39 8.17 -20.47
CA VAL A 157 5.53 9.01 -19.63
C VAL A 157 6.09 10.42 -19.46
N PHE A 158 7.38 10.55 -19.14
CA PHE A 158 7.98 11.84 -18.76
C PHE A 158 8.72 12.56 -19.91
N LYS A 159 8.80 11.97 -21.12
CA LYS A 159 9.26 12.70 -22.32
C LYS A 159 8.13 13.40 -23.07
N ALA A 160 6.88 13.10 -22.74
CA ALA A 160 5.69 13.72 -23.33
C ALA A 160 5.24 15.01 -22.61
N SER A 161 6.07 15.53 -21.69
CA SER A 161 5.82 16.73 -20.88
C SER A 161 6.87 17.81 -21.11
#